data_AF-A0A9Q0HPR3-F1
#
_entry.id   AF-A0A9Q0HPR3-F1
#
_cell.length_a   1.000
_cell.length_b   1.000
_cell.length_c   1.000
_cell.angle_alpha   90.00
_cell.angle_beta   90.00
_cell.angle_gamma   90.00
#
_symmetry.space_group_name_H-M   'P 1'
#
loop_
_entity.id
_entity.type
_entity.pdbx_description
1 polymer ?
#
loop_
_entity_poly.entity_id
_entity_poly.type
_entity_poly.pdbx_seq_one_letter_code
_entity_poly.pdbx_strand_id
1 'polypeptide(L)'
;MSSPSSAAAESTTVWAEVRHAEPSDVPFIRRMIYQMAEFERLTHLFSATDSSLLSTLFPSPPLPHFFSFTPLVLYLSFTSPPVPSSQTLSITQFSLSSPVADPDGADFGSPLGDGRRIAGFVICFPNYSTFLAKPGLYIEDIFVREPWRRMGLGKFMLSSVAKKAAEIGMGRVEWCVLDWNVNAIEFYKGMGAEVFQEWRICRLTGPSLEKYKDE
;
A
#
# COMPACT_ATOMS: atom_id res chain seq x y z
N MET A 1 46.51 26.88 -7.75
CA MET A 1 45.53 26.28 -6.83
C MET A 1 44.18 26.36 -7.52
N SER A 2 43.83 25.31 -8.26
CA SER A 2 42.56 25.25 -8.99
C SER A 2 41.58 24.44 -8.15
N SER A 3 40.55 25.10 -7.63
CA SER A 3 39.45 24.47 -6.91
C SER A 3 38.74 23.46 -7.83
N PRO A 4 38.38 22.26 -7.38
CA PRO A 4 37.57 21.37 -8.19
C PRO A 4 36.15 21.91 -8.26
N SER A 5 35.65 22.04 -9.49
CA SER A 5 34.23 22.26 -9.78
C SER A 5 33.43 21.11 -9.16
N SER A 6 32.56 21.45 -8.21
CA SER A 6 31.54 20.54 -7.67
C SER A 6 30.59 20.18 -8.81
N ALA A 7 30.77 19.00 -9.43
CA ALA A 7 29.78 18.42 -10.31
C ALA A 7 28.45 18.34 -9.54
N ALA A 8 27.45 19.12 -9.95
CA ALA A 8 26.12 19.02 -9.39
C ALA A 8 25.64 17.58 -9.59
N ALA A 9 25.33 16.87 -8.50
CA ALA A 9 24.78 15.53 -8.58
C ALA A 9 23.52 15.57 -9.46
N GLU A 10 23.54 14.89 -10.59
CA GLU A 10 22.39 14.83 -11.51
C GLU A 10 21.20 14.20 -10.77
N SER A 11 20.20 15.02 -10.45
CA SER A 11 18.98 14.55 -9.81
C SER A 11 18.19 13.70 -10.80
N THR A 12 17.90 12.46 -10.44
CA THR A 12 17.10 11.57 -11.29
C THR A 12 15.62 11.75 -10.97
N THR A 13 14.81 12.09 -11.97
CA THR A 13 13.35 12.16 -11.82
C THR A 13 12.76 10.75 -11.84
N VAL A 14 11.89 10.47 -10.87
CA VAL A 14 11.16 9.20 -10.76
C VAL A 14 9.66 9.50 -10.69
N TRP A 15 8.89 8.73 -11.45
CA TRP A 15 7.43 8.80 -11.44
C TRP A 15 6.86 7.68 -10.59
N ALA A 16 5.91 8.02 -9.73
CA ALA A 16 5.18 7.09 -8.88
C ALA A 16 3.72 7.04 -9.31
N GLU A 17 3.20 5.84 -9.54
CA GLU A 17 1.81 5.59 -9.90
C GLU A 17 1.18 4.65 -8.89
N VAL A 18 0.08 5.07 -8.26
CA VAL A 18 -0.84 4.14 -7.58
C VAL A 18 -1.89 3.72 -8.59
N ARG A 19 -2.04 2.42 -8.79
CA ARG A 19 -3.10 1.82 -9.61
C ARG A 19 -3.78 0.67 -8.90
N HIS A 20 -4.98 0.35 -9.34
CA HIS A 20 -5.61 -0.92 -9.02
C HIS A 20 -4.71 -2.07 -9.46
N ALA A 21 -4.53 -3.04 -8.56
CA ALA A 21 -3.79 -4.25 -8.87
C ALA A 21 -4.59 -5.14 -9.82
N GLU A 22 -3.89 -6.00 -10.54
CA GLU A 22 -4.43 -7.02 -11.42
C GLU A 22 -3.99 -8.40 -10.92
N PRO A 23 -4.61 -9.50 -11.39
CA PRO A 23 -4.21 -10.86 -11.01
C PRO A 23 -2.71 -11.16 -11.18
N SER A 24 -2.08 -10.55 -12.20
CA SER A 24 -0.64 -10.66 -12.47
C SER A 24 0.24 -10.03 -11.37
N ASP A 25 -0.31 -9.16 -10.53
CA ASP A 25 0.41 -8.50 -9.43
C ASP A 25 0.48 -9.36 -8.15
N VAL A 26 -0.35 -10.42 -8.06
CA VAL A 26 -0.51 -11.24 -6.85
C VAL A 26 0.83 -11.79 -6.32
N PRO A 27 1.74 -12.35 -7.14
CA PRO A 27 3.01 -12.86 -6.62
C PRO A 27 3.85 -11.77 -5.95
N PHE A 28 3.80 -10.53 -6.45
CA PHE A 28 4.54 -9.40 -5.89
C PHE A 28 3.88 -8.87 -4.61
N ILE A 29 2.55 -8.80 -4.59
CA ILE A 29 1.78 -8.47 -3.37
C ILE A 29 2.13 -9.48 -2.28
N ARG A 30 2.10 -10.79 -2.58
CA ARG A 30 2.44 -11.84 -1.60
C ARG A 30 3.86 -11.69 -1.07
N ARG A 31 4.84 -11.43 -1.95
CA ARG A 31 6.24 -11.17 -1.55
C ARG A 31 6.33 -9.97 -0.61
N MET A 32 5.62 -8.88 -0.89
CA MET A 32 5.61 -7.69 -0.02
C MET A 32 4.88 -7.91 1.30
N ILE A 33 3.80 -8.71 1.33
CA ILE A 33 3.16 -9.12 2.59
C ILE A 33 4.15 -9.91 3.45
N TYR A 34 4.95 -10.80 2.83
CA TYR A 34 6.01 -11.51 3.56
C TYR A 34 7.08 -10.56 4.11
N GLN A 35 7.58 -9.63 3.30
CA GLN A 35 8.55 -8.60 3.74
C GLN A 35 8.00 -7.71 4.88
N MET A 36 6.70 -7.41 4.84
CA MET A 36 6.01 -6.70 5.91
C MET A 36 5.96 -7.55 7.19
N ALA A 37 5.60 -8.83 7.08
CA ALA A 37 5.59 -9.76 8.22
C ALA A 37 7.01 -9.93 8.82
N GLU A 38 8.07 -9.92 8.02
CA GLU A 38 9.46 -9.88 8.50
C GLU A 38 9.74 -8.59 9.30
N PHE A 39 9.37 -7.44 8.74
CA PHE A 39 9.55 -6.14 9.39
C PHE A 39 8.82 -6.05 10.74
N GLU A 40 7.61 -6.60 10.82
CA GLU A 40 6.77 -6.61 12.03
C GLU A 40 7.07 -7.77 12.98
N ARG A 41 7.97 -8.70 12.60
CA ARG A 41 8.28 -9.94 13.35
C ARG A 41 7.08 -10.89 13.51
N LEU A 42 6.22 -10.90 12.50
CA LEU A 42 4.97 -11.68 12.43
C LEU A 42 5.00 -12.79 11.37
N THR A 43 6.18 -13.22 10.90
CA THR A 43 6.30 -14.28 9.88
C THR A 43 5.63 -15.60 10.27
N HIS A 44 5.52 -15.89 11.57
CA HIS A 44 4.81 -17.07 12.10
C HIS A 44 3.29 -17.04 11.85
N LEU A 45 2.72 -15.88 11.52
CA LEU A 45 1.31 -15.72 11.13
C LEU A 45 1.11 -15.77 9.61
N PHE A 46 2.19 -15.70 8.83
CA PHE A 46 2.11 -15.66 7.38
C PHE A 46 1.81 -17.05 6.82
N SER A 47 0.62 -17.20 6.23
CA SER A 47 0.18 -18.43 5.55
C SER A 47 -0.38 -18.18 4.16
N ALA A 48 -0.38 -16.93 3.69
CA ALA A 48 -0.96 -16.55 2.41
C ALA A 48 -0.21 -17.21 1.25
N THR A 49 -0.98 -17.72 0.29
CA THR A 49 -0.49 -18.27 -0.99
C THR A 49 -0.98 -17.40 -2.15
N ASP A 50 -0.35 -17.52 -3.33
CA ASP A 50 -0.82 -16.81 -4.52
C ASP A 50 -2.27 -17.20 -4.84
N SER A 51 -2.61 -18.49 -4.69
CA SER A 51 -3.98 -18.98 -4.92
C SER A 51 -5.01 -18.43 -3.94
N SER A 52 -4.67 -18.33 -2.65
CA SER A 52 -5.61 -17.77 -1.64
C SER A 52 -5.81 -16.27 -1.83
N LEU A 53 -4.75 -15.54 -2.19
CA LEU A 53 -4.88 -14.11 -2.48
C LEU A 53 -5.68 -13.88 -3.76
N LEU A 54 -5.46 -14.69 -4.81
CA LEU A 54 -6.19 -14.59 -6.06
C LEU A 54 -7.68 -14.83 -5.86
N SER A 55 -8.07 -15.87 -5.12
CA SER A 55 -9.48 -16.20 -4.91
C SER A 55 -10.24 -15.16 -4.08
N THR A 56 -9.57 -14.48 -3.15
CA THR A 56 -10.18 -13.47 -2.28
C THR A 56 -10.15 -12.07 -2.88
N LEU A 57 -9.02 -11.64 -3.45
CA LEU A 57 -8.83 -10.27 -3.94
C LEU A 57 -9.35 -10.05 -5.35
N PHE A 58 -9.52 -11.11 -6.15
CA PHE A 58 -9.94 -11.05 -7.55
C PHE A 58 -11.09 -12.03 -7.85
N PRO A 59 -12.27 -11.83 -7.23
CA PRO A 59 -13.42 -12.67 -7.48
C PRO A 59 -13.89 -12.58 -8.95
N SER A 60 -14.56 -13.63 -9.43
CA SER A 60 -15.19 -13.66 -10.75
C SER A 60 -16.69 -13.92 -10.59
N PRO A 61 -17.58 -12.99 -11.03
CA PRO A 61 -17.27 -11.72 -11.70
C PRO A 61 -16.61 -10.67 -10.78
N PRO A 62 -15.87 -9.70 -11.35
CA PRO A 62 -15.20 -8.67 -10.54
C PRO A 62 -16.22 -7.78 -9.81
N LEU A 63 -15.92 -7.48 -8.55
CA LEU A 63 -16.71 -6.57 -7.74
C LEU A 63 -16.23 -5.11 -7.89
N PRO A 64 -17.10 -4.11 -7.65
CA PRO A 64 -16.72 -2.71 -7.79
C PRO A 64 -15.63 -2.33 -6.77
N HIS A 65 -14.56 -1.71 -7.26
CA HIS A 65 -13.49 -1.20 -6.41
C HIS A 65 -14.03 -0.24 -5.33
N PHE A 66 -13.40 -0.27 -4.16
CA PHE A 66 -13.77 0.46 -2.94
C PHE A 66 -15.12 0.04 -2.32
N PHE A 67 -15.91 -0.81 -2.99
CA PHE A 67 -17.10 -1.47 -2.43
C PHE A 67 -16.89 -2.97 -2.19
N SER A 68 -15.65 -3.44 -2.37
CA SER A 68 -15.15 -4.77 -2.03
C SER A 68 -13.68 -4.69 -1.62
N PHE A 69 -13.04 -5.84 -1.36
CA PHE A 69 -11.58 -5.90 -1.28
C PHE A 69 -10.97 -5.25 -2.52
N THR A 70 -10.04 -4.32 -2.28
CA THR A 70 -9.45 -3.46 -3.30
C THR A 70 -7.93 -3.46 -3.10
N PRO A 71 -7.21 -4.32 -3.81
CA PRO A 71 -5.75 -4.26 -3.86
C PRO A 71 -5.28 -3.13 -4.78
N LEU A 72 -4.31 -2.35 -4.31
CA LEU A 72 -3.60 -1.32 -5.05
C LEU A 72 -2.11 -1.61 -5.02
N VAL A 73 -1.40 -1.21 -6.07
CA VAL A 73 0.05 -1.34 -6.20
C VAL A 73 0.67 0.00 -6.57
N LEU A 74 1.86 0.23 -6.03
CA LEU A 74 2.69 1.38 -6.33
C LEU A 74 3.76 1.00 -7.35
N TYR A 75 3.71 1.61 -8.53
CA TYR A 75 4.73 1.48 -9.55
C TYR A 75 5.68 2.67 -9.57
N LEU A 76 6.95 2.39 -9.83
CA LEU A 76 7.98 3.38 -10.12
C LEU A 76 8.42 3.27 -11.58
N SER A 77 8.47 4.41 -12.28
CA SER A 77 9.05 4.56 -13.61
C SER A 77 10.22 5.54 -13.57
N PHE A 78 11.33 5.14 -14.18
CA PHE A 78 12.60 5.90 -14.15
C PHE A 78 12.94 6.57 -15.50
N THR A 79 12.19 6.26 -16.55
CA THR A 79 12.50 6.69 -17.93
C THR A 79 11.50 7.69 -18.46
N SER A 80 10.20 7.48 -18.19
CA SER A 80 9.12 8.32 -18.70
C SER A 80 7.93 8.39 -17.73
N PRO A 81 7.11 9.45 -17.82
CA PRO A 81 5.86 9.51 -17.08
C PRO A 81 4.94 8.34 -17.48
N PRO A 82 4.28 7.68 -16.52
CA PRO A 82 3.31 6.64 -16.81
C PRO A 82 2.12 7.26 -17.55
N VAL A 83 1.63 6.57 -18.57
CA VAL A 83 0.39 6.94 -19.28
C VAL A 83 -0.78 6.48 -18.42
N PRO A 84 -1.67 7.38 -17.98
CA PRO A 84 -2.82 7.00 -17.17
C PRO A 84 -3.72 5.99 -17.90
N SER A 85 -4.15 4.97 -17.16
CA SER A 85 -5.10 3.95 -17.60
C SER A 85 -6.37 4.00 -16.76
N SER A 86 -7.38 3.18 -17.09
CA SER A 86 -8.56 3.01 -16.24
C SER A 86 -8.24 2.47 -14.85
N GLN A 87 -7.08 1.83 -14.67
CA GLN A 87 -6.61 1.33 -13.37
C GLN A 87 -5.91 2.40 -12.53
N THR A 88 -5.47 3.50 -13.14
CA THR A 88 -4.68 4.53 -12.47
C THR A 88 -5.53 5.29 -11.46
N LEU A 89 -5.09 5.30 -10.19
CA LEU A 89 -5.72 6.06 -9.12
C LEU A 89 -5.07 7.44 -8.96
N SER A 90 -3.74 7.51 -9.02
CA SER A 90 -2.98 8.75 -8.87
C SER A 90 -1.57 8.60 -9.41
N ILE A 91 -1.01 9.69 -9.93
CA ILE A 91 0.40 9.76 -10.39
C ILE A 91 1.05 10.98 -9.72
N THR A 92 2.31 10.83 -9.34
CA THR A 92 3.16 11.92 -8.88
C THR A 92 4.60 11.75 -9.39
N GLN A 93 5.42 12.78 -9.24
CA GLN A 93 6.86 12.72 -9.51
C GLN A 93 7.64 13.17 -8.29
N PHE A 94 8.85 12.63 -8.14
CA PHE A 94 9.81 13.06 -7.14
C PHE A 94 11.22 12.93 -7.70
N SER A 95 12.17 13.62 -7.06
CA SER A 95 13.57 13.62 -7.48
C SER A 95 14.41 12.81 -6.50
N LEU A 96 15.29 11.98 -7.03
CA LEU A 96 16.33 11.30 -6.27
C LEU A 96 17.60 12.14 -6.29
N SER A 97 18.12 12.46 -5.10
CA SER A 97 19.41 13.15 -4.95
C SER A 97 20.62 12.24 -5.21
N SER A 98 20.43 10.92 -5.14
CA SER A 98 21.43 9.90 -5.45
C SER A 98 20.77 8.61 -5.93
N PRO A 99 21.49 7.73 -6.65
CA PRO A 99 21.00 6.39 -6.97
C PRO A 99 20.58 5.63 -5.70
N VAL A 100 19.47 4.89 -5.79
CA VAL A 100 18.94 4.07 -4.71
C VAL A 100 19.35 2.62 -4.96
N ALA A 101 20.01 2.01 -3.98
CA ALA A 101 20.33 0.59 -4.03
C ALA A 101 19.06 -0.24 -3.79
N ASP A 102 18.64 -0.97 -4.81
CA ASP A 102 17.44 -1.83 -4.81
C ASP A 102 17.87 -3.27 -5.16
N PRO A 103 18.44 -4.02 -4.19
CA PRO A 103 19.08 -5.32 -4.46
C PRO A 103 18.09 -6.34 -5.03
N ASP A 104 16.84 -6.31 -4.56
CA ASP A 104 15.78 -7.20 -5.03
C ASP A 104 14.99 -6.58 -6.21
N GLY A 105 15.46 -5.47 -6.79
CA GLY A 105 14.68 -4.72 -7.79
C GLY A 105 14.28 -5.53 -9.02
N ALA A 106 15.09 -6.51 -9.41
CA ALA A 106 14.80 -7.42 -10.52
C ALA A 106 13.59 -8.33 -10.22
N ASP A 107 13.39 -8.70 -8.96
CA ASP A 107 12.28 -9.54 -8.48
C ASP A 107 10.93 -8.81 -8.44
N PHE A 108 10.93 -7.49 -8.63
CA PHE A 108 9.75 -6.64 -8.61
C PHE A 108 9.56 -5.88 -9.94
N GLY A 109 10.14 -6.40 -11.02
CA GLY A 109 9.90 -5.90 -12.37
C GLY A 109 8.43 -6.05 -12.76
N SER A 110 7.89 -5.02 -13.42
CA SER A 110 6.54 -5.04 -13.98
C SER A 110 6.32 -6.29 -14.85
N PRO A 111 5.20 -7.01 -14.68
CA PRO A 111 4.87 -8.14 -15.55
C PRO A 111 4.67 -7.73 -17.01
N LEU A 112 4.53 -6.42 -17.28
CA LEU A 112 4.38 -5.86 -18.62
C LEU A 112 5.72 -5.64 -19.35
N GLY A 113 6.86 -5.85 -18.68
CA GLY A 113 8.18 -5.70 -19.30
C GLY A 113 8.55 -4.26 -19.69
N ASP A 114 7.85 -3.27 -19.14
CA ASP A 114 7.97 -1.84 -19.46
C ASP A 114 9.05 -1.10 -18.66
N GLY A 115 9.89 -1.84 -17.93
CA GLY A 115 10.95 -1.28 -17.08
C GLY A 115 10.45 -0.64 -15.79
N ARG A 116 9.13 -0.63 -15.52
CA ARG A 116 8.61 -0.18 -14.23
C ARG A 116 8.87 -1.22 -13.14
N ARG A 117 8.89 -0.76 -11.89
CA ARG A 117 9.07 -1.62 -10.71
C ARG A 117 7.95 -1.44 -9.70
N ILE A 118 7.51 -2.52 -9.08
CA ILE A 118 6.58 -2.48 -7.95
C ILE A 118 7.39 -2.11 -6.69
N ALA A 119 6.95 -1.05 -6.02
CA ALA A 119 7.61 -0.49 -4.84
C ALA A 119 6.76 -0.57 -3.57
N GLY A 120 5.48 -0.89 -3.68
CA GLY A 120 4.58 -0.98 -2.53
C GLY A 120 3.19 -1.47 -2.91
N PHE A 121 2.37 -1.69 -1.89
CA PHE A 121 0.96 -2.06 -2.06
C PHE A 121 0.09 -1.45 -0.96
N VAL A 122 -1.21 -1.44 -1.23
CA VAL A 122 -2.27 -1.16 -0.26
C VAL A 122 -3.38 -2.19 -0.45
N ILE A 123 -3.91 -2.76 0.63
CA ILE A 123 -5.16 -3.52 0.60
C ILE A 123 -6.18 -2.80 1.47
N CYS A 124 -7.32 -2.44 0.88
CA CYS A 124 -8.42 -1.84 1.62
C CYS A 124 -9.77 -2.47 1.25
N PHE A 125 -10.78 -2.24 2.09
CA PHE A 125 -12.13 -2.76 1.91
C PHE A 125 -13.15 -1.82 2.58
N PRO A 126 -14.45 -1.87 2.19
CA PRO A 126 -15.45 -0.98 2.78
C PRO A 126 -15.72 -1.33 4.24
N ASN A 127 -15.91 -0.30 5.06
CA ASN A 127 -16.51 -0.41 6.39
C ASN A 127 -17.74 0.51 6.51
N TYR A 128 -18.37 0.55 7.68
CA TYR A 128 -19.55 1.40 7.88
C TYR A 128 -19.50 2.11 9.24
N SER A 129 -19.88 3.38 9.26
CA SER A 129 -20.11 4.14 10.49
C SER A 129 -21.61 4.25 10.74
N THR A 130 -22.09 3.63 11.82
CA THR A 130 -23.48 3.75 12.25
C THR A 130 -23.80 5.14 12.79
N PHE A 131 -22.82 5.86 13.34
CA PHE A 131 -23.01 7.23 13.82
C PHE A 131 -23.09 8.25 12.68
N LEU A 132 -22.31 8.07 11.61
CA LEU A 132 -22.40 8.95 10.43
C LEU A 132 -23.48 8.49 9.44
N ALA A 133 -24.00 7.27 9.61
CA ALA A 133 -24.84 6.57 8.64
C ALA A 133 -24.21 6.55 7.22
N LYS A 134 -22.89 6.34 7.14
CA LYS A 134 -22.12 6.39 5.89
C LYS A 134 -21.14 5.22 5.76
N PRO A 135 -20.89 4.73 4.53
CA PRO A 135 -19.77 3.84 4.27
C PRO A 135 -18.43 4.56 4.51
N GLY A 136 -17.40 3.78 4.78
CA GLY A 136 -16.00 4.21 4.87
C GLY A 136 -15.08 3.19 4.22
N LEU A 137 -13.78 3.40 4.32
CA LEU A 137 -12.77 2.39 3.99
C LEU A 137 -11.99 2.00 5.25
N TYR A 138 -11.68 0.72 5.34
CA TYR A 138 -10.64 0.22 6.21
C TYR A 138 -9.43 -0.18 5.37
N ILE A 139 -8.25 0.34 5.70
CA ILE A 139 -6.99 -0.09 5.10
C ILE A 139 -6.42 -1.18 6.01
N GLU A 140 -6.37 -2.40 5.50
CA GLU A 140 -5.76 -3.53 6.20
C GLU A 140 -4.25 -3.32 6.28
N ASP A 141 -3.64 -3.14 5.13
CA ASP A 141 -2.20 -3.08 4.97
C ASP A 141 -1.78 -1.96 4.03
N ILE A 142 -0.69 -1.29 4.39
CA ILE A 142 0.00 -0.33 3.55
C ILE A 142 1.51 -0.52 3.73
N PHE A 143 2.20 -0.82 2.64
CA PHE A 143 3.62 -1.14 2.70
C PHE A 143 4.40 -0.53 1.54
N VAL A 144 5.57 0.01 1.87
CA VAL A 144 6.59 0.42 0.90
C VAL A 144 7.84 -0.42 1.14
N ARG A 145 8.36 -1.00 0.07
CA ARG A 145 9.63 -1.75 0.07
C ARG A 145 10.76 -0.87 0.61
N GLU A 146 11.66 -1.48 1.37
CA GLU A 146 12.69 -0.76 2.13
C GLU A 146 13.51 0.27 1.34
N PRO A 147 14.02 -0.04 0.12
CA PRO A 147 14.81 0.92 -0.67
C PRO A 147 14.11 2.25 -0.96
N TRP A 148 12.77 2.23 -1.02
CA TRP A 148 11.94 3.36 -1.44
C TRP A 148 11.27 4.08 -0.27
N ARG A 149 11.61 3.71 0.98
CA ARG A 149 11.07 4.36 2.18
C ARG A 149 11.67 5.76 2.37
N ARG A 150 10.98 6.59 3.19
CA ARG A 150 11.38 7.98 3.50
C ARG A 150 11.40 8.94 2.29
N MET A 151 10.77 8.56 1.19
CA MET A 151 10.61 9.39 -0.03
C MET A 151 9.19 9.97 -0.17
N GLY A 152 8.36 9.90 0.88
CA GLY A 152 6.97 10.35 0.83
C GLY A 152 5.98 9.40 0.13
N LEU A 153 6.44 8.23 -0.34
CA LEU A 153 5.61 7.26 -1.07
C LEU A 153 4.48 6.66 -0.22
N GLY A 154 4.71 6.42 1.08
CA GLY A 154 3.64 5.99 2.00
C GLY A 154 2.52 7.03 2.11
N LYS A 155 2.90 8.33 2.21
CA LYS A 155 1.95 9.45 2.19
C LYS A 155 1.21 9.53 0.87
N PHE A 156 1.91 9.38 -0.23
CA PHE A 156 1.31 9.39 -1.55
C PHE A 156 0.25 8.29 -1.70
N MET A 157 0.55 7.05 -1.29
CA MET A 157 -0.42 5.95 -1.32
C MET A 157 -1.61 6.19 -0.41
N LEU A 158 -1.38 6.53 0.86
CA LEU A 158 -2.45 6.74 1.84
C LEU A 158 -3.37 7.90 1.44
N SER A 159 -2.79 9.03 0.99
CA SER A 159 -3.56 10.16 0.49
C SER A 159 -4.33 9.85 -0.80
N SER A 160 -3.83 8.94 -1.64
CA SER A 160 -4.56 8.51 -2.85
C SER A 160 -5.85 7.76 -2.49
N VAL A 161 -5.79 6.88 -1.48
CA VAL A 161 -6.97 6.18 -0.95
C VAL A 161 -7.92 7.16 -0.27
N ALA A 162 -7.41 8.05 0.59
CA ALA A 162 -8.23 9.05 1.29
C ALA A 162 -8.93 10.00 0.32
N LYS A 163 -8.21 10.48 -0.71
CA LYS A 163 -8.79 11.30 -1.79
C LYS A 163 -9.93 10.56 -2.47
N LYS A 164 -9.73 9.29 -2.83
CA LYS A 164 -10.77 8.51 -3.51
C LYS A 164 -12.00 8.29 -2.63
N ALA A 165 -11.81 7.99 -1.35
CA ALA A 165 -12.89 7.86 -0.38
C ALA A 165 -13.71 9.17 -0.28
N ALA A 166 -13.04 10.31 -0.21
CA ALA A 166 -13.68 11.62 -0.20
C ALA A 166 -14.46 11.90 -1.49
N GLU A 167 -13.89 11.60 -2.66
CA GLU A 167 -14.53 11.77 -3.97
C GLU A 167 -15.83 10.96 -4.11
N ILE A 168 -15.87 9.74 -3.55
CA ILE A 168 -17.06 8.88 -3.59
C ILE A 168 -17.99 9.06 -2.39
N GLY A 169 -17.76 10.10 -1.56
CA GLY A 169 -18.66 10.51 -0.48
C GLY A 169 -18.63 9.63 0.77
N MET A 170 -17.56 8.85 0.98
CA MET A 170 -17.37 8.06 2.19
C MET A 170 -17.09 8.92 3.41
N GLY A 171 -17.57 8.46 4.58
CA GLY A 171 -17.52 9.22 5.83
C GLY A 171 -16.18 9.15 6.55
N ARG A 172 -15.38 8.11 6.33
CA ARG A 172 -14.09 7.91 7.01
C ARG A 172 -13.16 6.94 6.28
N VAL A 173 -11.88 7.04 6.59
CA VAL A 173 -10.85 6.03 6.29
C VAL A 173 -10.17 5.66 7.60
N GLU A 174 -10.08 4.37 7.90
CA GLU A 174 -9.55 3.84 9.17
C GLU A 174 -8.48 2.79 8.91
N TRP A 175 -7.52 2.68 9.83
CA TRP A 175 -6.48 1.66 9.84
C TRP A 175 -5.92 1.51 11.24
N CYS A 176 -5.19 0.43 11.49
CA CYS A 176 -4.48 0.22 12.74
C CYS A 176 -2.99 0.53 12.59
N VAL A 177 -2.36 0.89 13.71
CA VAL A 177 -0.92 1.11 13.81
C VAL A 177 -0.43 0.45 15.09
N LEU A 178 0.72 -0.22 15.01
CA LEU A 178 1.36 -0.80 16.18
C LEU A 178 1.89 0.31 17.09
N ASP A 179 1.67 0.16 18.40
CA ASP A 179 1.96 1.17 19.43
C ASP A 179 3.44 1.60 19.47
N TRP A 180 4.35 0.69 19.14
CA TRP A 180 5.78 0.94 19.08
C TRP A 180 6.21 1.77 17.86
N ASN A 181 5.36 1.90 16.83
CA ASN A 181 5.70 2.60 15.60
C ASN A 181 5.43 4.11 15.71
N VAL A 182 6.15 4.76 16.62
CA VAL A 182 6.02 6.20 16.93
C VAL A 182 6.13 7.07 15.67
N ASN A 183 7.04 6.72 14.76
CA ASN A 183 7.21 7.46 13.50
C ASN A 183 5.96 7.40 12.62
N ALA A 184 5.30 6.24 12.52
CA ALA A 184 4.04 6.12 11.78
C ALA A 184 2.91 6.88 12.49
N ILE A 185 2.83 6.81 13.82
CA ILE A 185 1.83 7.53 14.61
C ILE A 185 1.92 9.04 14.37
N GLU A 186 3.11 9.64 14.49
CA GLU A 186 3.30 11.08 14.27
C GLU A 186 3.04 11.48 12.82
N PHE A 187 3.43 10.61 11.87
CA PHE A 187 3.09 10.78 10.47
C PHE A 187 1.57 10.82 10.23
N TYR A 188 0.81 9.89 10.80
CA TYR A 188 -0.65 9.83 10.66
C TYR A 188 -1.35 11.03 11.30
N LYS A 189 -0.90 11.46 12.50
CA LYS A 189 -1.38 12.70 13.13
C LYS A 189 -1.12 13.92 12.25
N GLY A 190 0.07 14.01 11.65
CA GLY A 190 0.41 15.08 10.70
C GLY A 190 -0.44 15.10 9.43
N MET A 191 -1.13 14.00 9.10
CA MET A 191 -2.15 13.94 8.05
C MET A 191 -3.54 14.36 8.50
N GLY A 192 -3.76 14.57 9.81
CA GLY A 192 -5.06 14.85 10.40
C GLY A 192 -5.80 13.62 10.92
N ALA A 193 -5.15 12.45 11.01
CA ALA A 193 -5.76 11.27 11.61
C ALA A 193 -5.79 11.39 13.14
N GLU A 194 -6.94 11.05 13.72
CA GLU A 194 -7.08 10.85 15.17
C GLU A 194 -6.66 9.43 15.55
N VAL A 195 -5.92 9.28 16.65
CA VAL A 195 -5.44 7.98 17.13
C VAL A 195 -6.19 7.61 18.42
N PHE A 196 -7.13 6.67 18.31
CA PHE A 196 -7.98 6.24 19.42
C PHE A 196 -7.25 5.27 20.36
N GLN A 197 -6.69 5.77 21.47
CA GLN A 197 -5.93 4.95 22.42
C GLN A 197 -6.79 4.04 23.29
N GLU A 198 -8.04 4.38 23.53
CA GLU A 198 -8.94 3.60 24.40
C GLU A 198 -9.61 2.43 23.66
N TRP A 199 -9.60 2.49 22.33
CA TRP A 199 -10.21 1.46 21.51
C TRP A 199 -9.28 0.24 21.42
N ARG A 200 -9.89 -0.94 21.44
CA ARG A 200 -9.17 -2.22 21.41
C ARG A 200 -9.67 -3.06 20.25
N ILE A 201 -8.75 -3.65 19.50
CA ILE A 201 -9.10 -4.65 18.49
C ILE A 201 -9.42 -5.94 19.23
N CYS A 202 -10.67 -6.40 19.11
CA CYS A 202 -11.06 -7.74 19.55
C CYS A 202 -10.90 -8.71 18.37
N ARG A 203 -10.17 -9.80 18.57
CA ARG A 203 -9.90 -10.79 17.52
C ARG A 203 -10.31 -12.18 18.00
N LEU A 204 -11.15 -12.83 17.20
CA LEU A 204 -11.55 -14.22 17.35
C LEU A 204 -11.11 -15.00 16.11
N THR A 205 -10.21 -15.96 16.25
CA THR A 205 -9.61 -16.70 15.12
C THR A 205 -9.39 -18.17 15.47
N GLY A 206 -9.11 -18.99 14.45
CA GLY A 206 -8.76 -20.40 14.61
C GLY A 206 -9.85 -21.21 15.33
N PRO A 207 -9.49 -22.18 16.19
CA PRO A 207 -10.46 -23.03 16.88
C PRO A 207 -11.53 -22.25 17.67
N SER A 208 -11.17 -21.08 18.23
CA SER A 208 -12.11 -20.25 18.98
C SER A 208 -13.18 -19.60 18.11
N LEU A 209 -12.91 -19.37 16.81
CA LEU A 209 -13.90 -18.94 15.83
C LEU A 209 -14.68 -20.14 15.29
N GLU A 210 -13.99 -21.23 14.98
CA GLU A 210 -14.56 -22.43 14.35
C GLU A 210 -15.65 -23.09 15.20
N LYS A 211 -15.58 -22.99 16.53
CA LYS A 211 -16.62 -23.54 17.44
C LYS A 211 -18.04 -23.00 17.20
N TYR A 212 -18.18 -21.84 16.54
CA TYR A 212 -19.48 -21.21 16.26
C TYR A 212 -20.17 -21.73 14.99
N LYS A 213 -19.57 -22.66 14.24
CA LYS A 213 -20.20 -23.24 13.04
C LYS A 213 -21.38 -24.17 13.35
N ASP A 214 -21.37 -24.77 14.53
CA ASP A 214 -22.29 -25.83 14.94
C ASP A 214 -23.17 -25.45 16.16
N GLU A 215 -23.12 -24.18 16.59
CA GLU A 215 -24.04 -23.59 17.57
C GLU A 215 -25.33 -23.07 16.90
#